data_AF-A0A804RKQ7-F1
#
_entry.id   AF-A0A804RKQ7-F1
#
_cell.length_a   1.000
_cell.length_b   1.000
_cell.length_c   1.000
_cell.angle_alpha   90.00
_cell.angle_beta   90.00
_cell.angle_gamma   90.00
#
_symmetry.space_group_name_H-M   'P 1'
#
loop_
_entity.id
_entity.type
_entity.pdbx_description
1 polymer ?
#
loop_
_entity_poly.entity_id
_entity_poly.type
_entity_poly.pdbx_seq_one_letter_code
_entity_poly.pdbx_strand_id
1 'polypeptide(L)'
;MDEMMRDRRAGRELSGYGGNDNWKAYRKAINMSLFLPFCQKPAYQGPVMDGCTACVVLIRDNRIIVGNAGDSRCVLSRNNQAIDLSTDFKPNLPDERQRIEAAGHVVTFSERGNVHRIDDGIAVSRSLGDLMYKDNNDLGPVQQAITAFPEVRTEEITQDDQFLIIACDGIWDCLTSQQAVDFIRIYSFADVGLASICEALLAHCVAQPRGRDNMTVILVRFKTPGACQVRASNVPPPPIRQDAAASQAAGSQAAAASQAAGSQAAAGH
;
A
#
# COMPACT_ATOMS: atom_id res chain seq x y z
N MET A 1 13.80 0.84 22.91
CA MET A 1 12.59 0.01 23.19
C MET A 1 12.01 0.58 24.46
N ASP A 2 11.15 1.57 24.28
CA ASP A 2 10.95 2.68 25.22
C ASP A 2 9.95 2.36 26.32
N GLU A 3 10.14 3.01 27.47
CA GLU A 3 9.40 2.87 28.74
C GLU A 3 7.87 2.99 28.66
N MET A 4 7.33 3.38 27.50
CA MET A 4 5.91 3.62 27.24
C MET A 4 5.02 2.37 27.24
N MET A 5 5.60 1.16 27.13
CA MET A 5 4.85 -0.11 27.15
C MET A 5 4.67 -0.73 28.53
N ARG A 6 5.17 -0.08 29.61
CA ARG A 6 5.04 -0.59 30.99
C ARG A 6 3.96 0.12 31.81
N ASP A 7 3.38 1.22 31.33
CA ASP A 7 2.36 1.93 32.09
C ASP A 7 1.00 1.24 31.97
N ARG A 8 0.44 0.82 33.12
CA ARG A 8 -0.89 0.19 33.25
C ARG A 8 -2.04 1.14 32.86
N ARG A 9 -1.75 2.35 32.39
CA ARG A 9 -2.70 3.36 31.91
C ARG A 9 -2.94 3.34 30.40
N ALA A 10 -2.12 2.66 29.60
CA ALA A 10 -2.32 2.56 28.14
C ALA A 10 -3.68 1.93 27.77
N GLY A 11 -4.26 1.11 28.65
CA GLY A 11 -5.60 0.55 28.47
C GLY A 11 -6.75 1.56 28.59
N ARG A 12 -6.52 2.77 29.12
CA ARG A 12 -7.58 3.77 29.34
C ARG A 12 -7.88 4.60 28.10
N GLU A 13 -6.92 4.79 27.20
CA GLU A 13 -7.13 5.59 25.98
C GLU A 13 -7.80 4.80 24.85
N LEU A 14 -7.73 3.46 24.89
CA LEU A 14 -8.49 2.59 23.97
C LEU A 14 -9.99 2.48 24.31
N SER A 15 -10.41 2.96 25.49
CA SER A 15 -11.84 2.99 25.88
C SER A 15 -12.58 4.27 25.47
N GLY A 16 -11.89 5.21 24.79
CA GLY A 16 -12.48 6.49 24.36
C GLY A 16 -13.43 6.38 23.16
N TYR A 17 -13.37 5.30 22.39
CA TYR A 17 -14.29 5.03 21.28
C TYR A 17 -15.12 3.76 21.56
N GLY A 18 -16.34 3.95 22.04
CA GLY A 18 -17.34 2.88 22.15
C GLY A 18 -17.62 2.42 23.58
N GLY A 19 -18.31 3.26 24.35
CA GLY A 19 -18.90 2.86 25.61
C GLY A 19 -20.02 1.84 25.41
N ASN A 20 -19.79 0.60 25.84
CA ASN A 20 -20.82 -0.22 26.46
C ASN A 20 -20.21 -1.08 27.58
N ASP A 21 -20.96 -1.26 28.66
CA ASP A 21 -20.57 -1.98 29.89
C ASP A 21 -20.36 -3.51 29.70
N ASN A 22 -20.28 -3.98 28.45
CA ASN A 22 -20.15 -5.40 28.10
C ASN A 22 -18.85 -6.05 28.59
N TRP A 23 -17.83 -5.26 28.96
CA TRP A 23 -16.59 -5.80 29.52
C TRP A 23 -16.80 -6.51 30.87
N LYS A 24 -17.84 -6.14 31.64
CA LYS A 24 -18.20 -6.79 32.91
C LYS A 24 -18.76 -8.20 32.68
N ALA A 25 -19.46 -8.43 31.57
CA ALA A 25 -19.93 -9.75 31.17
C ALA A 25 -18.75 -10.68 30.81
N TYR A 26 -17.71 -10.14 30.17
CA TYR A 26 -16.48 -10.87 29.84
C TYR A 26 -15.75 -11.39 31.09
N ARG A 27 -15.72 -10.60 32.17
CA ARG A 27 -15.05 -10.99 33.42
C ARG A 27 -15.75 -12.15 34.14
N LYS A 28 -17.08 -12.25 34.03
CA LYS A 28 -17.86 -13.37 34.60
C LYS A 28 -17.70 -14.65 33.77
N ALA A 29 -17.54 -14.53 32.45
CA ALA A 29 -17.25 -15.64 31.56
C ALA A 29 -15.84 -16.24 31.78
N ILE A 30 -14.83 -15.39 32.06
CA ILE A 30 -13.44 -15.82 32.33
C ILE A 30 -13.33 -16.65 33.63
N ASN A 31 -14.13 -16.32 34.66
CA ASN A 31 -14.14 -17.10 35.90
C ASN A 31 -14.89 -18.45 35.77
N MET A 32 -15.82 -18.57 34.82
CA MET A 32 -16.52 -19.82 34.51
C MET A 32 -15.72 -20.74 33.57
N SER A 33 -14.80 -20.19 32.77
CA SER A 33 -13.96 -20.98 31.85
C SER A 33 -12.75 -21.65 32.51
N LEU A 34 -12.48 -21.39 33.79
CA LEU A 34 -11.39 -22.01 34.54
C LEU A 34 -11.68 -23.47 34.96
N PHE A 35 -12.92 -23.95 34.79
CA PHE A 35 -13.37 -25.28 35.27
C PHE A 35 -13.91 -26.23 34.19
N LEU A 36 -13.79 -25.88 32.90
CA LEU A 36 -14.17 -26.78 31.81
C LEU A 36 -12.95 -27.11 30.93
N PRO A 37 -12.59 -28.39 30.72
CA PRO A 37 -11.48 -28.78 29.85
C PRO A 37 -11.84 -28.71 28.36
N PHE A 38 -12.87 -27.93 27.99
CA PHE A 38 -13.40 -27.86 26.63
C PHE A 38 -13.13 -26.46 26.05
N CYS A 39 -12.35 -26.42 24.97
CA CYS A 39 -11.87 -25.26 24.22
C CYS A 39 -10.77 -24.42 24.89
N GLN A 40 -9.60 -25.03 25.10
CA GLN A 40 -8.37 -24.26 24.90
C GLN A 40 -8.38 -23.80 23.43
N LYS A 41 -8.63 -22.50 23.19
CA LYS A 41 -8.41 -21.93 21.85
C LYS A 41 -7.00 -22.35 21.42
N PRO A 42 -6.81 -22.85 20.18
CA PRO A 42 -5.47 -23.17 19.71
C PRO A 42 -4.57 -21.96 19.95
N ALA A 43 -3.33 -22.23 20.37
CA ALA A 43 -2.34 -21.19 20.57
C ALA A 43 -2.31 -20.29 19.32
N TYR A 44 -2.38 -18.97 19.50
CA TYR A 44 -2.36 -18.03 18.39
C TYR A 44 -1.09 -18.24 17.57
N GLN A 45 -1.23 -18.67 16.32
CA GLN A 45 -0.10 -19.05 15.46
C GLN A 45 0.54 -17.86 14.74
N GLY A 46 0.05 -16.63 14.98
CA GLY A 46 0.49 -15.46 14.23
C GLY A 46 0.09 -15.50 12.75
N PRO A 47 0.37 -14.44 12.00
CA PRO A 47 0.12 -14.40 10.56
C PRO A 47 1.21 -15.20 9.82
N VAL A 48 0.99 -16.50 9.65
CA VAL A 48 1.98 -17.42 9.04
C VAL A 48 2.18 -17.16 7.55
N MET A 49 1.07 -17.02 6.82
CA MET A 49 1.03 -16.89 5.36
C MET A 49 0.66 -15.48 4.91
N ASP A 50 0.25 -14.63 5.85
CA ASP A 50 -0.21 -13.27 5.58
C ASP A 50 0.85 -12.29 6.04
N GLY A 51 1.02 -11.23 5.26
CA GLY A 51 1.93 -10.15 5.59
C GLY A 51 1.45 -8.82 5.07
N CYS A 52 2.12 -7.76 5.50
CA CYS A 52 1.92 -6.44 4.96
C CYS A 52 3.24 -5.66 4.88
N THR A 53 3.29 -4.77 3.91
CA THR A 53 4.34 -3.76 3.83
C THR A 53 4.02 -2.63 4.81
N ALA A 54 5.06 -1.87 5.19
CA ALA A 54 4.90 -0.71 6.03
C ALA A 54 5.86 0.39 5.57
N CYS A 55 5.31 1.48 5.02
CA CYS A 55 6.03 2.72 4.77
C CYS A 55 5.45 3.81 5.67
N VAL A 56 6.22 4.19 6.70
CA VAL A 56 5.78 5.07 7.79
C VAL A 56 6.58 6.35 7.75
N VAL A 57 5.88 7.48 7.82
CA VAL A 57 6.51 8.81 7.86
C VAL A 57 6.16 9.48 9.18
N LEU A 58 7.19 9.82 9.95
CA LEU A 58 7.11 10.65 11.14
C LEU A 58 7.68 12.02 10.82
N ILE A 59 6.85 13.06 10.91
CA ILE A 59 7.28 14.45 10.79
C ILE A 59 7.32 15.04 12.20
N ARG A 60 8.52 15.46 12.62
CA ARG A 60 8.72 16.11 13.92
C ARG A 60 9.70 17.26 13.76
N ASP A 61 9.32 18.42 14.29
CA ASP A 61 10.07 19.65 14.15
C ASP A 61 10.32 19.96 12.66
N ASN A 62 11.59 20.08 12.26
CA ASN A 62 11.99 20.34 10.87
C ASN A 62 12.56 19.09 10.18
N ARG A 63 12.13 17.90 10.58
CA ARG A 63 12.66 16.62 10.08
C ARG A 63 11.55 15.68 9.64
N ILE A 64 11.82 14.99 8.54
CA ILE A 64 11.05 13.86 8.03
C ILE A 64 11.84 12.59 8.35
N ILE A 65 11.24 11.66 9.07
CA ILE A 65 11.81 10.36 9.38
C ILE A 65 10.94 9.32 8.68
N VAL A 66 11.52 8.60 7.73
CA VAL A 66 10.84 7.57 6.93
C VAL A 66 11.37 6.21 7.33
N GLY A 67 10.49 5.31 7.77
CA GLY A 67 10.78 3.90 7.98
C GLY A 67 10.07 3.06 6.93
N ASN A 68 10.80 2.25 6.16
CA ASN A 68 10.21 1.37 5.14
C ASN A 68 10.59 -0.10 5.35
N ALA A 69 9.59 -0.97 5.32
CA ALA A 69 9.69 -2.43 5.27
C ALA A 69 8.71 -2.95 4.22
N GLY A 70 9.20 -3.12 2.99
CA GLY A 70 8.43 -3.57 1.84
C GLY A 70 8.72 -2.75 0.59
N ASP A 71 7.82 -2.78 -0.37
CA ASP A 71 7.92 -2.11 -1.67
C ASP A 71 6.91 -0.97 -1.85
N SER A 72 6.28 -0.52 -0.76
CA SER A 72 5.70 0.82 -0.72
C SER A 72 6.81 1.87 -0.70
N ARG A 73 6.50 3.08 -1.19
CA ARG A 73 7.49 4.15 -1.34
C ARG A 73 6.99 5.49 -0.83
N CYS A 74 7.92 6.24 -0.25
CA CYS A 74 7.78 7.63 0.14
C CYS A 74 8.65 8.52 -0.75
N VAL A 75 8.06 9.54 -1.36
CA VAL A 75 8.72 10.47 -2.29
C VAL A 75 8.48 11.91 -1.85
N LEU A 76 9.56 12.70 -1.78
CA LEU A 76 9.53 14.13 -1.51
C LEU A 76 9.65 14.91 -2.81
N SER A 77 8.79 15.92 -2.98
CA SER A 77 8.94 16.93 -4.03
C SER A 77 9.69 18.14 -3.48
N ARG A 78 10.91 18.35 -3.99
CA ARG A 78 11.78 19.48 -3.65
C ARG A 78 12.27 20.14 -4.93
N ASN A 79 12.11 21.46 -5.06
CA ASN A 79 12.52 22.19 -6.26
C ASN A 79 12.00 21.55 -7.56
N ASN A 80 10.75 21.06 -7.54
CA ASN A 80 10.11 20.36 -8.67
C ASN A 80 10.75 19.01 -9.06
N GLN A 81 11.66 18.47 -8.25
CA GLN A 81 12.28 17.17 -8.46
C GLN A 81 11.79 16.16 -7.42
N ALA A 82 11.65 14.91 -7.84
CA ALA A 82 11.38 13.80 -6.95
C ALA A 82 12.65 13.34 -6.23
N ILE A 83 12.56 13.21 -4.92
CA ILE A 83 13.59 12.64 -4.06
C ILE A 83 12.97 11.44 -3.35
N ASP A 84 13.41 10.24 -3.70
CA ASP A 84 12.99 9.02 -3.02
C ASP A 84 13.54 9.01 -1.59
N LEU A 85 12.66 8.92 -0.60
CA LEU A 85 13.00 8.87 0.83
C LEU A 85 13.02 7.44 1.38
N SER A 86 12.71 6.45 0.55
CA SER A 86 12.72 5.03 0.89
C SER A 86 13.15 4.21 -0.32
N THR A 87 13.69 3.01 -0.06
CA THR A 87 13.98 2.02 -1.09
C THR A 87 12.91 0.94 -1.12
N ASP A 88 12.50 0.51 -2.31
CA ASP A 88 11.56 -0.60 -2.49
C ASP A 88 12.31 -1.92 -2.29
N PHE A 89 11.97 -2.65 -1.23
CA PHE A 89 12.65 -3.89 -0.87
C PHE A 89 12.18 -5.09 -1.71
N LYS A 90 12.79 -5.21 -2.89
CA LYS A 90 12.58 -6.33 -3.81
C LYS A 90 13.63 -7.44 -3.61
N PRO A 91 13.29 -8.73 -3.81
CA PRO A 91 14.21 -9.86 -3.60
C PRO A 91 15.51 -9.83 -4.42
N ASN A 92 15.57 -9.08 -5.52
CA ASN A 92 16.75 -9.01 -6.39
C ASN A 92 17.76 -7.93 -6.01
N LEU A 93 17.48 -7.10 -5.00
CA LEU A 93 18.48 -6.17 -4.48
C LEU A 93 19.67 -6.96 -3.92
N PRO A 94 20.93 -6.57 -4.17
CA PRO A 94 22.11 -7.38 -3.83
C PRO A 94 22.14 -7.84 -2.37
N ASP A 95 21.94 -6.91 -1.43
CA ASP A 95 21.98 -7.19 0.01
C ASP A 95 20.80 -8.07 0.46
N GLU A 96 19.63 -7.84 -0.13
CA GLU A 96 18.42 -8.63 0.16
C GLU A 96 18.56 -10.06 -0.37
N ARG A 97 19.04 -10.20 -1.61
CA ARG A 97 19.30 -11.50 -2.24
C ARG A 97 20.32 -12.29 -1.45
N GLN A 98 21.42 -11.66 -1.03
CA GLN A 98 22.43 -12.30 -0.21
C GLN A 98 21.84 -12.80 1.11
N ARG A 99 21.00 -12.00 1.78
CA ARG A 99 20.31 -12.44 3.01
C ARG A 99 19.38 -13.61 2.75
N ILE A 100 18.55 -13.55 1.71
CA ILE A 100 17.58 -14.59 1.34
C ILE A 100 18.30 -15.93 1.06
N GLU A 101 19.37 -15.90 0.26
CA GLU A 101 20.16 -17.08 -0.07
C GLU A 101 20.90 -17.63 1.17
N ALA A 102 21.43 -16.76 2.04
CA ALA A 102 22.04 -17.16 3.31
C ALA A 102 21.04 -17.77 4.30
N ALA A 103 19.76 -17.42 4.19
CA ALA A 103 18.67 -17.99 4.97
C ALA A 103 18.19 -19.36 4.45
N GLY A 104 18.70 -19.82 3.31
CA GLY A 104 18.35 -21.12 2.72
C GLY A 104 17.23 -21.07 1.67
N HIS A 105 16.84 -19.87 1.24
CA HIS A 105 15.78 -19.65 0.24
C HIS A 105 16.36 -19.26 -1.12
N VAL A 106 15.57 -19.35 -2.19
CA VAL A 106 16.01 -19.04 -3.55
C VAL A 106 15.25 -17.83 -4.11
N VAL A 107 15.98 -16.93 -4.77
CA VAL A 107 15.37 -15.83 -5.54
C VAL A 107 15.17 -16.28 -6.99
N THR A 108 13.91 -16.40 -7.40
CA THR A 108 13.51 -16.76 -8.77
C THR A 108 13.03 -15.54 -9.55
N PHE A 109 12.98 -15.64 -10.87
CA PHE A 109 12.45 -14.59 -11.75
C PHE A 109 11.19 -15.09 -12.47
N SER A 110 10.09 -14.35 -12.32
CA SER A 110 8.81 -14.68 -12.94
C SER A 110 8.58 -13.83 -14.18
N GLU A 111 8.58 -14.45 -15.36
CA GLU A 111 8.31 -13.77 -16.64
C GLU A 111 6.88 -13.22 -16.71
N ARG A 112 5.90 -13.90 -16.08
CA ARG A 112 4.48 -13.53 -16.12
C ARG A 112 4.21 -12.15 -15.47
N GLY A 113 5.09 -11.70 -14.58
CA GLY A 113 5.01 -10.39 -13.92
C GLY A 113 6.27 -9.53 -14.08
N ASN A 114 7.30 -10.03 -14.77
CA ASN A 114 8.63 -9.41 -14.82
C ASN A 114 9.14 -9.01 -13.42
N VAL A 115 9.00 -9.93 -12.46
CA VAL A 115 9.24 -9.67 -11.03
C VAL A 115 10.03 -10.81 -10.39
N HIS A 116 10.89 -10.48 -9.43
CA HIS A 116 11.62 -11.45 -8.65
C HIS A 116 10.82 -11.92 -7.44
N ARG A 117 10.91 -13.21 -7.12
CA ARG A 117 10.16 -13.84 -6.02
C ARG A 117 11.08 -14.69 -5.14
N ILE A 118 10.70 -14.86 -3.88
CA ILE A 118 11.29 -15.83 -2.97
C ILE A 118 10.52 -17.14 -3.10
N ASP A 119 11.22 -18.22 -3.50
CA ASP A 119 10.67 -19.56 -3.71
C ASP A 119 9.41 -19.59 -4.60
N ASP A 120 9.40 -18.78 -5.66
CA ASP A 120 8.23 -18.56 -6.55
C ASP A 120 6.95 -18.03 -5.87
N GLY A 121 7.01 -17.70 -4.57
CA GLY A 121 5.89 -17.22 -3.77
C GLY A 121 5.78 -15.70 -3.78
N ILE A 122 6.48 -15.05 -2.87
CA ILE A 122 6.31 -13.63 -2.55
C ILE A 122 7.34 -12.72 -3.23
N ALA A 123 6.91 -11.52 -3.63
CA ALA A 123 7.69 -10.57 -4.43
C ALA A 123 8.34 -9.42 -3.62
N VAL A 124 8.32 -9.51 -2.29
CA VAL A 124 8.96 -8.56 -1.36
C VAL A 124 9.99 -9.27 -0.50
N SER A 125 11.04 -8.56 -0.12
CA SER A 125 12.07 -9.09 0.79
C SER A 125 11.89 -8.61 2.24
N ARG A 126 11.03 -7.63 2.48
CA ARG A 126 10.74 -7.13 3.84
C ARG A 126 9.24 -6.95 4.04
N SER A 127 8.74 -7.37 5.19
CA SER A 127 7.32 -7.25 5.55
C SER A 127 7.11 -7.49 7.04
N LEU A 128 5.97 -7.04 7.54
CA LEU A 128 5.38 -7.53 8.78
C LEU A 128 4.57 -8.79 8.48
N GLY A 129 4.56 -9.76 9.39
CA GLY A 129 3.92 -11.06 9.15
C GLY A 129 4.81 -12.01 8.35
N ASP A 130 4.25 -12.78 7.41
CA ASP A 130 4.95 -13.75 6.57
C ASP A 130 5.87 -14.68 7.39
N LEU A 131 5.36 -15.18 8.52
CA LEU A 131 6.18 -15.93 9.47
C LEU A 131 6.74 -17.24 8.89
N MET A 132 6.15 -17.77 7.81
CA MET A 132 6.68 -18.92 7.07
C MET A 132 8.08 -18.67 6.47
N TYR A 133 8.48 -17.41 6.27
CA TYR A 133 9.81 -17.02 5.79
C TYR A 133 10.72 -16.53 6.92
N LYS A 134 10.31 -16.77 8.17
CA LYS A 134 10.94 -16.31 9.42
C LYS A 134 11.08 -17.45 10.43
N ASP A 135 11.18 -18.68 9.95
CA ASP A 135 11.18 -19.92 10.74
C ASP A 135 12.56 -20.58 10.86
N ASN A 136 13.62 -19.95 10.34
CA ASN A 136 14.97 -20.45 10.49
C ASN A 136 15.48 -20.23 11.93
N ASN A 137 15.54 -21.30 12.72
CA ASN A 137 15.89 -21.28 14.14
C ASN A 137 17.35 -20.90 14.41
N ASP A 138 18.23 -20.99 13.41
CA ASP A 138 19.66 -20.68 13.55
C ASP A 138 19.96 -19.20 13.29
N LEU A 139 18.96 -18.42 12.84
CA LEU A 139 19.12 -17.04 12.40
C LEU A 139 18.37 -16.05 13.29
N GLY A 140 18.98 -14.88 13.51
CA GLY A 140 18.31 -13.77 14.17
C GLY A 140 17.17 -13.19 13.30
N PRO A 141 16.23 -12.41 13.88
CA PRO A 141 15.09 -11.85 13.16
C PRO A 141 15.44 -11.01 11.92
N VAL A 142 16.61 -10.37 11.91
CA VAL A 142 17.09 -9.53 10.80
C VAL A 142 17.66 -10.36 9.64
N GLN A 143 18.08 -11.59 9.91
CA GLN A 143 18.77 -12.49 8.96
C GLN A 143 17.83 -13.49 8.29
N GLN A 144 16.56 -13.52 8.70
CA GLN A 144 15.51 -14.32 8.05
C GLN A 144 15.36 -13.93 6.57
N ALA A 145 14.83 -14.82 5.73
CA ALA A 145 14.66 -14.54 4.30
C ALA A 145 13.81 -13.28 4.08
N ILE A 146 12.73 -13.16 4.85
CA ILE A 146 11.97 -11.92 4.98
C ILE A 146 12.22 -11.32 6.35
N THR A 147 12.53 -10.03 6.41
CA THR A 147 12.73 -9.32 7.68
C THR A 147 11.68 -8.25 7.90
N ALA A 148 11.28 -8.06 9.15
CA ALA A 148 10.45 -6.93 9.59
C ALA A 148 11.29 -5.69 9.94
N PHE A 149 12.62 -5.75 9.78
CA PHE A 149 13.53 -4.67 10.12
C PHE A 149 13.47 -3.57 9.05
N PRO A 150 12.96 -2.37 9.37
CA PRO A 150 12.83 -1.31 8.39
C PRO A 150 14.18 -0.66 8.09
N GLU A 151 14.33 -0.14 6.89
CA GLU A 151 15.31 0.92 6.65
C GLU A 151 14.73 2.25 7.14
N VAL A 152 15.54 3.03 7.86
CA VAL A 152 15.14 4.33 8.38
C VAL A 152 16.02 5.41 7.76
N ARG A 153 15.39 6.36 7.07
CA ARG A 153 16.04 7.55 6.51
C ARG A 153 15.49 8.80 7.17
N THR A 154 16.36 9.78 7.42
CA THR A 154 15.98 11.09 7.95
C THR A 154 16.38 12.17 6.96
N GLU A 155 15.47 13.10 6.69
CA GLU A 155 15.71 14.27 5.85
C GLU A 155 15.26 15.55 6.57
N GLU A 156 15.97 16.64 6.33
CA GLU A 156 15.56 17.96 6.84
C GLU A 156 14.58 18.63 5.88
N ILE A 157 13.57 19.29 6.44
CA ILE A 157 12.58 20.05 5.70
C ILE A 157 13.19 21.40 5.31
N THR A 158 13.08 21.79 4.05
CA THR A 158 13.55 23.08 3.54
C THR A 158 12.39 23.90 2.99
N GLN A 159 12.63 25.17 2.68
CA GLN A 159 11.63 26.04 2.07
C GLN A 159 11.26 25.62 0.64
N ASP A 160 12.11 24.80 0.03
CA ASP A 160 11.95 24.26 -1.33
C ASP A 160 11.05 23.03 -1.38
N ASP A 161 10.66 22.49 -0.21
CA ASP A 161 9.80 21.31 -0.10
C ASP A 161 8.34 21.68 -0.34
N GLN A 162 7.75 21.02 -1.34
CA GLN A 162 6.40 21.33 -1.82
C GLN A 162 5.38 20.37 -1.21
N PHE A 163 5.63 19.06 -1.34
CA PHE A 163 4.74 18.00 -0.85
C PHE A 163 5.45 16.66 -0.75
N LEU A 164 4.83 15.72 -0.05
CA LEU A 164 5.25 14.34 0.12
C LEU A 164 4.17 13.39 -0.41
N ILE A 165 4.58 12.33 -1.09
CA ILE A 165 3.72 11.25 -1.59
C ILE A 165 4.12 9.97 -0.85
N ILE A 166 3.15 9.29 -0.25
CA ILE A 166 3.33 7.94 0.29
C ILE A 166 2.31 7.05 -0.42
N ALA A 167 2.77 6.00 -1.11
CA ALA A 167 1.87 5.10 -1.82
C ALA A 167 2.38 3.66 -1.85
N CYS A 168 1.46 2.73 -2.12
CA CYS A 168 1.80 1.34 -2.41
C CYS A 168 2.29 1.15 -3.86
N ASP A 169 2.85 -0.02 -4.12
CA ASP A 169 3.35 -0.47 -5.43
C ASP A 169 2.30 -0.38 -6.56
N GLY A 170 1.00 -0.54 -6.28
CA GLY A 170 -0.06 -0.31 -7.26
C GLY A 170 0.02 1.05 -7.99
N ILE A 171 0.62 2.06 -7.36
CA ILE A 171 0.94 3.35 -7.99
C ILE A 171 2.32 3.34 -8.64
N TRP A 172 3.34 2.83 -7.94
CA TRP A 172 4.74 2.89 -8.38
C TRP A 172 5.06 1.94 -9.53
N ASP A 173 4.25 0.91 -9.74
CA ASP A 173 4.30 0.03 -10.91
C ASP A 173 3.74 0.71 -12.17
N CYS A 174 2.94 1.77 -12.01
CA CYS A 174 2.39 2.59 -13.09
C CYS A 174 3.26 3.82 -13.38
N LEU A 175 3.79 4.46 -12.33
CA LEU A 175 4.45 5.76 -12.42
C LEU A 175 5.82 5.73 -11.76
N THR A 176 6.81 6.35 -12.41
CA THR A 176 8.06 6.69 -11.73
C THR A 176 7.81 7.79 -10.70
N SER A 177 8.72 7.93 -9.73
CA SER A 177 8.65 8.97 -8.71
C SER A 177 8.54 10.38 -9.32
N GLN A 178 9.31 10.66 -10.37
CA GLN A 178 9.27 11.94 -11.07
C GLN A 178 7.95 12.14 -11.83
N GLN A 179 7.42 11.11 -12.50
CA GLN A 179 6.12 11.21 -13.18
C GLN A 179 4.98 11.52 -12.20
N ALA A 180 4.98 10.90 -11.02
CA ALA A 180 3.99 11.18 -9.97
C ALA A 180 4.09 12.63 -9.45
N VAL A 181 5.32 13.12 -9.23
CA VAL A 181 5.57 14.52 -8.84
C VAL A 181 5.10 15.48 -9.93
N ASP A 182 5.46 15.23 -11.19
CA ASP A 182 5.07 16.09 -12.30
C ASP A 182 3.55 16.11 -12.51
N PHE A 183 2.88 14.96 -12.36
CA PHE A 183 1.43 14.85 -12.43
C PHE A 183 0.75 15.73 -11.36
N ILE A 184 1.17 15.61 -10.11
CA ILE A 184 0.59 16.38 -9.00
C ILE A 184 0.82 17.88 -9.19
N ARG A 185 1.98 18.27 -9.73
CA ARG A 185 2.34 19.69 -9.95
C ARG A 185 1.50 20.40 -11.02
N ILE A 186 0.76 19.67 -11.85
CA ILE A 186 -0.20 20.28 -12.79
C ILE A 186 -1.35 20.95 -12.03
N TYR A 187 -1.66 20.49 -10.82
CA TYR A 187 -2.75 21.01 -10.01
C TYR A 187 -2.28 22.17 -9.12
N SER A 188 -3.05 23.25 -9.11
CA SER A 188 -2.90 24.33 -8.13
C SER A 188 -3.50 23.89 -6.80
N PHE A 189 -2.65 23.77 -5.77
CA PHE A 189 -3.10 23.48 -4.41
C PHE A 189 -3.94 24.61 -3.77
N ALA A 190 -4.08 25.77 -4.44
CA ALA A 190 -4.99 26.83 -4.01
C ALA A 190 -6.44 26.56 -4.46
N ASP A 191 -6.59 25.85 -5.59
CA ASP A 191 -7.87 25.71 -6.29
C ASP A 191 -8.45 24.31 -6.16
N VAL A 192 -7.59 23.31 -5.97
CA VAL A 192 -7.97 21.90 -5.92
C VAL A 192 -7.60 21.29 -4.57
N GLY A 193 -8.58 20.62 -3.96
CA GLY A 193 -8.37 19.90 -2.71
C GLY A 193 -7.45 18.68 -2.90
N LEU A 194 -6.65 18.36 -1.88
CA LEU A 194 -5.70 17.24 -1.93
C LEU A 194 -6.38 15.90 -2.26
N ALA A 195 -7.59 15.67 -1.74
CA ALA A 195 -8.36 14.46 -2.01
C ALA A 195 -8.67 14.28 -3.51
N SER A 196 -9.09 15.35 -4.20
CA SER A 196 -9.37 15.31 -5.63
C SER A 196 -8.09 15.09 -6.46
N ILE A 197 -6.95 15.59 -6.01
CA ILE A 197 -5.65 15.31 -6.64
C ILE A 197 -5.30 13.82 -6.49
N CYS A 198 -5.51 13.25 -5.29
CA CYS A 198 -5.35 11.82 -5.08
C CYS A 198 -6.28 10.99 -5.96
N GLU A 199 -7.57 11.33 -6.04
CA GLU A 199 -8.54 10.64 -6.91
C GLU A 199 -8.13 10.71 -8.38
N ALA A 200 -7.67 11.87 -8.85
CA ALA A 200 -7.18 12.03 -10.22
C ALA A 200 -5.94 11.18 -10.49
N LEU A 201 -5.02 11.10 -9.53
CA LEU A 201 -3.83 10.25 -9.63
C LEU A 201 -4.20 8.76 -9.66
N LEU A 202 -5.14 8.32 -8.82
CA LEU A 202 -5.66 6.95 -8.81
C LEU A 202 -6.33 6.62 -10.16
N ALA A 203 -7.20 7.49 -10.66
CA ALA A 203 -7.86 7.31 -11.95
C ALA A 203 -6.86 7.24 -13.11
N HIS A 204 -5.78 8.04 -13.04
CA HIS A 204 -4.70 7.98 -14.01
C HIS A 204 -3.98 6.63 -13.99
N CYS A 205 -3.67 6.09 -12.81
CA CYS A 205 -3.01 4.80 -12.66
C CYS A 205 -3.88 3.64 -13.13
N VAL A 206 -5.17 3.62 -12.76
CA VAL A 206 -6.15 2.59 -13.20
C VAL A 206 -6.30 2.57 -14.72
N ALA A 207 -6.14 3.70 -15.40
CA ALA A 207 -6.19 3.77 -16.85
C ALA A 207 -4.93 3.17 -17.54
N GLN A 208 -3.86 2.89 -16.80
CA GLN A 208 -2.65 2.31 -17.35
C GLN A 208 -2.73 0.77 -17.41
N PRO A 209 -1.98 0.10 -18.32
CA PRO A 209 -2.00 -1.35 -18.45
C PRO A 209 -1.64 -2.10 -17.15
N ARG A 210 -0.79 -1.50 -16.30
CA ARG A 210 -0.34 -2.05 -15.01
C ARG A 210 -1.23 -1.69 -13.83
N GLY A 211 -2.25 -0.86 -14.01
CA GLY A 211 -3.13 -0.38 -12.94
C GLY A 211 -4.20 -1.38 -12.48
N ARG A 212 -3.79 -2.60 -12.12
CA ARG A 212 -4.69 -3.70 -11.75
C ARG A 212 -4.64 -4.08 -10.28
N ASP A 213 -3.73 -3.48 -9.52
CA ASP A 213 -3.56 -3.77 -8.10
C ASP A 213 -4.44 -2.89 -7.21
N ASN A 214 -4.47 -3.19 -5.92
CA ASN A 214 -4.94 -2.28 -4.89
C ASN A 214 -4.07 -1.01 -4.89
N MET A 215 -4.72 0.14 -4.77
CA MET A 215 -4.06 1.44 -4.84
C MET A 215 -4.42 2.27 -3.63
N THR A 216 -3.38 2.72 -2.91
CA THR A 216 -3.50 3.64 -1.78
C THR A 216 -2.44 4.72 -1.94
N VAL A 217 -2.85 5.97 -1.76
CA VAL A 217 -1.95 7.14 -1.77
C VAL A 217 -2.31 8.10 -0.64
N ILE A 218 -1.29 8.66 -0.01
CA ILE A 218 -1.38 9.75 0.95
C ILE A 218 -0.55 10.91 0.40
N LEU A 219 -1.17 12.07 0.28
CA LEU A 219 -0.54 13.31 -0.16
C LEU A 219 -0.47 14.31 0.99
N VAL A 220 0.75 14.73 1.35
CA VAL A 220 1.00 15.71 2.41
C VAL A 220 1.57 16.97 1.77
N ARG A 221 0.90 18.10 1.91
CA ARG A 221 1.40 19.40 1.43
C ARG A 221 2.10 20.16 2.55
N PHE A 222 3.31 20.67 2.30
CA PHE A 222 3.98 21.58 3.23
C PHE A 222 3.40 23.00 3.12
N LYS A 223 3.32 23.68 4.27
CA LYS A 223 2.89 25.09 4.30
C LYS A 223 4.11 25.97 4.05
N THR A 224 4.10 26.73 2.97
CA THR A 224 5.12 27.78 2.75
C THR A 224 4.88 28.93 3.73
N PRO A 225 5.85 29.32 4.57
CA PRO A 225 5.74 30.51 5.38
C PRO A 225 5.63 31.74 4.47
N GLY A 226 4.56 32.53 4.57
CA GLY A 226 4.40 33.80 3.86
C GLY A 226 3.61 33.77 2.54
N ALA A 227 3.05 32.62 2.13
CA ALA A 227 2.08 32.60 1.03
C ALA A 227 0.73 33.21 1.47
N CYS A 228 0.64 34.54 1.39
CA CYS A 228 -0.62 35.27 1.40
C CYS A 228 -1.52 34.68 0.31
N GLN A 229 -2.71 34.21 0.67
CA GLN A 229 -3.67 33.63 -0.27
C GLN A 229 -4.16 34.72 -1.25
N VAL A 230 -3.48 34.88 -2.38
CA VAL A 230 -4.06 35.59 -3.51
C VAL A 230 -5.12 34.66 -4.10
N ARG A 231 -6.39 35.04 -3.93
CA ARG A 231 -7.54 34.34 -4.53
C ARG A 231 -7.32 34.22 -6.04
N ALA A 232 -7.22 33.00 -6.56
CA ALA A 232 -7.16 32.78 -7.98
C ALA A 232 -8.57 32.90 -8.58
N SER A 233 -8.63 33.67 -9.67
CA SER A 233 -9.78 33.86 -10.54
C SER A 233 -10.01 32.65 -11.44
N ASN A 234 -11.26 32.17 -11.46
CA ASN A 234 -11.92 31.30 -12.45
C ASN A 234 -11.02 30.45 -13.37
N VAL A 235 -10.71 29.23 -12.94
CA VAL A 235 -10.26 28.13 -13.82
C VAL A 235 -11.37 27.09 -13.88
N PRO A 236 -11.77 26.59 -15.07
CA PRO A 236 -12.85 25.62 -15.18
C PRO A 236 -12.42 24.25 -14.59
N PRO A 237 -13.37 23.50 -14.01
CA PRO A 237 -13.08 22.21 -13.39
C PRO A 237 -12.55 21.19 -14.41
N PRO A 238 -11.75 20.20 -13.96
CA PRO A 238 -11.29 19.13 -14.82
C PRO A 238 -12.49 18.33 -15.39
N PRO A 239 -12.36 17.76 -16.59
CA PRO A 239 -13.44 16.99 -17.20
C PRO A 239 -13.73 15.77 -16.35
N ILE A 240 -14.89 15.80 -15.68
CA ILE A 240 -15.49 14.62 -15.07
C ILE A 240 -15.79 13.67 -16.22
N ARG A 241 -15.12 12.52 -16.23
CA ARG A 241 -15.39 11.45 -17.18
C ARG A 241 -16.82 10.97 -16.91
N GLN A 242 -17.75 11.27 -17.80
CA GLN A 242 -19.08 10.68 -17.76
C GLN A 242 -18.92 9.17 -17.92
N ASP A 243 -19.56 8.45 -17.00
CA ASP A 243 -19.44 7.01 -16.84
C ASP A 243 -19.70 6.23 -18.13
N ALA A 244 -18.96 5.14 -18.25
CA ALA A 244 -19.16 4.07 -19.20
C ALA A 244 -20.54 3.41 -18.99
N ALA A 245 -21.59 4.00 -19.55
CA ALA A 245 -22.94 3.42 -19.62
C ALA A 245 -23.44 3.23 -21.07
N ALA A 246 -22.54 3.23 -22.07
CA ALA A 246 -22.92 3.13 -23.48
C ALA A 246 -22.29 1.96 -24.27
N SER A 247 -21.57 1.03 -23.63
CA SER A 247 -20.96 -0.12 -24.34
C SER A 247 -21.70 -1.46 -24.17
N GLN A 248 -22.83 -1.53 -23.45
CA GLN A 248 -23.62 -2.77 -23.33
C GLN A 248 -24.78 -2.92 -24.33
N ALA A 249 -24.95 -2.00 -25.29
CA ALA A 249 -26.00 -2.12 -26.32
C ALA A 249 -25.53 -2.70 -27.67
N ALA A 250 -24.22 -2.87 -27.88
CA ALA A 250 -23.68 -3.36 -29.16
C ALA A 250 -23.39 -4.88 -29.20
N GLY A 251 -23.45 -5.58 -28.06
CA GLY A 251 -23.15 -7.01 -27.95
C GLY A 251 -24.34 -7.95 -28.18
N SER A 252 -25.58 -7.44 -28.23
CA SER A 252 -26.78 -8.28 -28.33
C SER A 252 -27.34 -8.43 -29.75
N GLN A 253 -26.77 -7.76 -30.76
CA GLN A 253 -27.20 -7.91 -32.17
C GLN A 253 -26.28 -8.79 -33.03
N ALA A 254 -25.07 -9.12 -32.55
CA ALA A 254 -24.16 -10.02 -33.26
C ALA A 254 -24.39 -11.51 -32.96
N ALA A 255 -25.05 -11.86 -31.86
CA ALA A 255 -25.32 -13.25 -31.47
C ALA A 255 -26.64 -13.82 -32.07
N ALA A 256 -27.51 -12.99 -32.64
CA ALA A 256 -28.77 -13.44 -33.24
C ALA A 256 -28.67 -13.76 -34.75
N ALA A 257 -27.59 -13.35 -35.43
CA ALA A 257 -27.41 -13.56 -36.87
C ALA A 257 -26.68 -14.86 -37.23
N SER A 258 -26.03 -15.54 -36.27
CA SER A 258 -25.28 -16.78 -36.51
C SER A 258 -26.06 -18.07 -36.20
N GLN A 259 -27.33 -17.98 -35.78
CA GLN A 259 -28.21 -19.16 -35.55
C GLN A 259 -29.31 -19.33 -36.62
N ALA A 260 -29.36 -18.48 -37.65
CA ALA A 260 -30.34 -18.59 -38.75
C ALA A 260 -29.76 -19.16 -40.06
N ALA A 261 -28.47 -19.50 -40.12
CA ALA A 261 -27.79 -20.00 -41.34
C ALA A 261 -27.39 -21.49 -41.26
N GLY A 262 -27.96 -22.26 -40.32
CA GLY A 262 -27.58 -23.65 -40.06
C GLY A 262 -28.68 -24.70 -40.28
N SER A 263 -29.86 -24.34 -40.79
CA SER A 263 -30.99 -25.29 -40.88
C SER A 263 -31.76 -25.22 -42.21
N GLN A 264 -31.06 -25.30 -43.35
CA GLN A 264 -31.67 -25.70 -44.63
C GLN A 264 -30.66 -26.49 -45.47
N ALA A 265 -30.42 -27.74 -45.05
CA ALA A 265 -29.83 -28.78 -45.89
C ALA A 265 -30.26 -30.16 -45.38
N ALA A 266 -31.57 -30.44 -45.44
CA ALA A 266 -32.13 -31.80 -45.35
C ALA A 266 -33.56 -31.81 -45.93
N ALA A 267 -33.78 -32.65 -46.97
CA ALA A 267 -35.01 -32.92 -47.75
C ALA A 267 -35.49 -31.79 -48.71
N GLY A 268 -35.75 -31.98 -50.01
CA GLY A 268 -35.78 -33.15 -50.90
C GLY A 268 -36.94 -32.96 -51.92
N HIS A 269 -36.60 -32.84 -53.22
CA HIS A 269 -37.43 -32.47 -54.39
C HIS A 269 -37.69 -30.98 -54.68
#